data_AF-A2SNF2-F1
#
_entry.id   AF-A2SNF2-F1
#
_cell.length_a   1.000
_cell.length_b   1.000
_cell.length_c   1.000
_cell.angle_alpha   90.00
_cell.angle_beta   90.00
_cell.angle_gamma   90.00
#
_symmetry.space_group_name_H-M   'P 1'
#
loop_
_entity.id
_entity.type
_entity.pdbx_description
1 polymer ?
#
loop_
_entity_poly.entity_id
_entity_poly.type
_entity_poly.pdbx_seq_one_letter_code
_entity_poly.pdbx_strand_id
1 'polypeptide(L)'
;MSLQPNVPEKVLQLLRAGGWTEKAGRDDFVAKHFETAVGVKAASAWCWPGDDGRHWIGGSYYSEGRDVLASCGVCIFANADDASIAAAAERFLGLAQREVEGTYAMRLMRPSAS
;
A
#
# COMPACT_ATOMS: atom_id res chain seq x y z
N MET A 1 -11.91 -3.90 29.61
CA MET A 1 -11.73 -4.89 28.53
C MET A 1 -11.35 -4.08 27.30
N SER A 2 -10.05 -3.93 27.02
CA SER A 2 -9.60 -3.19 25.84
C SER A 2 -9.92 -4.04 24.61
N LEU A 3 -10.82 -3.54 23.75
CA LEU A 3 -10.98 -4.06 22.40
C LEU A 3 -9.58 -4.05 21.75
N GLN A 4 -9.13 -5.18 21.22
CA GLN A 4 -7.93 -5.16 20.37
C GLN A 4 -8.16 -4.12 19.27
N PRO A 5 -7.17 -3.26 18.96
CA PRO A 5 -7.32 -2.30 17.89
C PRO A 5 -7.67 -3.03 16.60
N ASN A 6 -8.68 -2.53 15.88
CA ASN A 6 -9.07 -3.04 14.56
C ASN A 6 -7.86 -2.90 13.61
N VAL A 7 -7.11 -3.99 13.41
CA VAL A 7 -5.85 -4.01 12.65
C VAL A 7 -6.02 -3.40 11.26
N PRO A 8 -7.05 -3.77 10.46
CA PRO A 8 -7.34 -3.10 9.20
C PRO A 8 -7.43 -1.58 9.29
N GLU A 9 -8.24 -1.04 10.21
CA GLU A 9 -8.40 0.41 10.34
C GLU A 9 -7.09 1.09 10.75
N LYS A 10 -6.33 0.47 11.66
CA LYS A 10 -5.01 0.98 12.05
C LYS A 10 -4.03 1.02 10.88
N VAL A 11 -4.02 -0.02 10.05
CA VAL A 11 -3.22 -0.03 8.82
C VAL A 11 -3.67 1.09 7.89
N LEU A 12 -4.96 1.24 7.63
CA LEU A 12 -5.46 2.32 6.76
C LEU A 12 -5.08 3.71 7.29
N GLN A 13 -5.15 3.95 8.60
CA GLN A 13 -4.66 5.19 9.22
C GLN A 13 -3.17 5.44 8.97
N LEU A 14 -2.34 4.42 9.11
CA LEU A 14 -0.90 4.52 8.85
C LEU A 14 -0.61 4.77 7.36
N LEU A 15 -1.35 4.13 6.45
CA LEU A 15 -1.23 4.40 5.01
C LEU A 15 -1.68 5.83 4.66
N ARG A 16 -2.75 6.33 5.31
CA ARG A 16 -3.20 7.73 5.18
C ARG A 16 -2.11 8.71 5.62
N ALA A 17 -1.48 8.44 6.77
CA ALA A 17 -0.33 9.23 7.23
C ALA A 17 0.86 9.16 6.26
N GLY A 18 1.02 8.05 5.52
CA GLY A 18 1.97 7.88 4.43
C GLY A 18 1.60 8.55 3.10
N GLY A 19 0.58 9.41 3.08
CA GLY A 19 0.16 10.18 1.91
C GLY A 19 -0.77 9.43 0.95
N TRP A 20 -1.36 8.31 1.38
CA TRP A 20 -2.48 7.69 0.68
C TRP A 20 -3.79 8.36 1.12
N THR A 21 -4.80 8.31 0.26
CA THR A 21 -6.07 9.03 0.45
C THR A 21 -7.25 8.10 0.33
N GLU A 22 -8.32 8.38 1.06
CA GLU A 22 -9.56 7.62 0.92
C GLU A 22 -10.13 7.78 -0.48
N LYS A 23 -10.74 6.71 -0.98
CA LYS A 23 -11.57 6.81 -2.18
C LYS A 23 -13.01 7.05 -1.75
N ALA A 24 -13.64 8.09 -2.29
CA ALA A 24 -15.04 8.40 -2.00
C ALA A 24 -15.93 7.14 -2.13
N GLY A 25 -16.67 6.82 -1.07
CA GLY A 25 -17.59 5.68 -1.00
C GLY A 25 -16.96 4.32 -0.69
N ARG A 26 -15.68 4.26 -0.32
CA ARG A 26 -14.97 3.03 0.08
C ARG A 26 -14.06 3.31 1.28
N ASP A 27 -14.38 2.73 2.42
CA ASP A 27 -13.64 2.83 3.67
C ASP A 27 -12.66 1.65 3.89
N ASP A 28 -12.76 0.61 3.05
CA ASP A 28 -11.97 -0.61 3.12
C ASP A 28 -10.60 -0.54 2.42
N PHE A 29 -10.33 0.55 1.67
CA PHE A 29 -9.04 0.76 1.01
C PHE A 29 -8.69 2.25 0.82
N VAL A 30 -7.40 2.50 0.62
CA VAL A 30 -6.85 3.83 0.29
C VAL A 30 -6.19 3.80 -1.09
N ALA A 31 -6.05 4.97 -1.70
CA ALA A 31 -5.41 5.15 -3.00
C ALA A 31 -4.35 6.25 -2.97
N LYS A 32 -3.31 6.08 -3.79
CA LYS A 32 -2.29 7.11 -4.02
C LYS A 32 -2.15 7.34 -5.53
N HIS A 33 -2.20 8.60 -5.93
CA HIS A 33 -2.00 9.01 -7.32
C HIS A 33 -0.52 9.24 -7.58
N PHE A 34 -0.04 8.71 -8.69
CA PHE A 34 1.31 8.88 -9.21
C PHE A 34 1.21 9.58 -10.55
N GLU A 35 1.89 10.71 -10.68
CA GLU A 35 2.15 11.30 -11.98
C GLU A 35 3.13 10.38 -12.72
N THR A 36 2.82 10.04 -13.96
CA THR A 36 3.67 9.19 -14.82
C THR A 36 3.85 9.86 -16.19
N ALA A 37 4.81 9.41 -17.00
CA ALA A 37 5.00 9.92 -18.35
C ALA A 37 3.80 9.69 -19.29
N VAL A 38 2.86 8.81 -18.91
CA VAL A 38 1.63 8.51 -19.67
C VAL A 38 0.37 9.02 -18.97
N GLY A 39 0.51 9.98 -18.04
CA GLY A 39 -0.58 10.56 -17.27
C GLY A 39 -0.68 10.04 -15.83
N VAL A 40 -1.64 10.56 -15.08
CA VAL A 40 -1.85 10.19 -13.67
C VAL A 40 -2.42 8.78 -13.57
N LYS A 41 -1.84 7.95 -12.69
CA LYS A 41 -2.31 6.59 -12.39
C LYS A 41 -2.49 6.41 -10.89
N ALA A 42 -3.49 5.64 -10.48
CA ALA A 42 -3.76 5.37 -9.08
C ALA A 42 -3.30 3.97 -8.68
N ALA A 43 -2.56 3.87 -7.57
CA ALA A 43 -2.41 2.63 -6.84
C ALA A 43 -3.49 2.55 -5.77
N SER A 44 -3.99 1.34 -5.49
CA SER A 44 -4.90 1.07 -4.36
C SER A 44 -4.23 0.15 -3.35
N ALA A 45 -4.51 0.31 -2.06
CA ALA A 45 -3.98 -0.52 -0.99
C ALA A 45 -5.03 -0.77 0.08
N TRP A 46 -5.07 -1.98 0.62
CA TRP A 46 -6.04 -2.41 1.62
C TRP A 46 -5.40 -3.40 2.59
N CYS A 47 -6.10 -3.63 3.69
CA CYS A 47 -5.74 -4.65 4.67
C CYS A 47 -6.89 -5.64 4.82
N TRP A 48 -6.60 -6.94 4.83
CA TRP A 48 -7.60 -7.99 5.00
C TRP A 48 -7.17 -9.03 6.02
N PRO A 49 -8.11 -9.63 6.76
CA PRO A 49 -7.81 -10.75 7.66
C PRO A 49 -7.54 -12.03 6.85
N GLY A 50 -6.64 -12.86 7.37
CA GLY A 50 -6.50 -14.27 6.98
C GLY A 50 -7.15 -15.20 7.99
N ASP A 51 -7.29 -16.48 7.62
CA ASP A 51 -8.01 -17.48 8.42
C ASP A 51 -7.31 -17.86 9.74
N ASP A 52 -6.02 -17.55 9.88
CA ASP A 52 -5.19 -17.90 11.05
C ASP A 52 -4.97 -16.74 12.02
N GLY A 53 -5.82 -15.71 11.95
CA GLY A 53 -5.73 -14.50 12.75
C GLY A 53 -4.64 -13.53 12.29
N ARG A 54 -3.85 -13.88 11.27
CA ARG A 54 -2.95 -12.92 10.62
C ARG A 54 -3.75 -11.93 9.79
N HIS A 55 -3.12 -10.81 9.51
CA HIS A 55 -3.63 -9.83 8.55
C HIS A 55 -2.60 -9.63 7.45
N TRP A 56 -3.07 -9.22 6.28
CA TRP A 56 -2.23 -8.93 5.14
C TRP A 56 -2.47 -7.51 4.68
N ILE A 57 -1.39 -6.80 4.35
CA ILE A 57 -1.41 -5.54 3.62
C ILE A 57 -1.05 -5.86 2.18
N GLY A 58 -1.79 -5.31 1.24
CA GLY A 58 -1.53 -5.50 -0.19
C GLY A 58 -2.13 -4.37 -0.99
N GLY A 59 -1.90 -4.41 -2.30
CA GLY A 59 -2.36 -3.37 -3.19
C GLY A 59 -2.38 -3.79 -4.64
N SER A 60 -2.87 -2.89 -5.48
CA SER A 60 -2.89 -3.05 -6.93
C SER A 60 -2.44 -1.77 -7.62
N TYR A 61 -1.58 -1.91 -8.62
CA TYR A 61 -1.19 -0.85 -9.55
C TYR A 61 -0.88 -1.46 -10.91
N TYR A 62 -1.75 -1.24 -11.89
CA TYR A 62 -1.59 -1.80 -13.23
C TYR A 62 -0.68 -0.93 -14.09
N SER A 63 0.44 -1.49 -14.52
CA SER A 63 1.38 -0.89 -15.48
C SER A 63 2.00 -1.96 -16.36
N GLU A 64 2.25 -1.64 -17.64
CA GLU A 64 2.95 -2.56 -18.57
C GLU A 64 2.28 -3.94 -18.67
N GLY A 65 0.93 -3.97 -18.63
CA GLY A 65 0.16 -5.21 -18.73
C GLY A 65 0.16 -6.09 -17.48
N ARG A 66 0.73 -5.65 -16.35
CA ARG A 66 0.75 -6.41 -15.10
C ARG A 66 0.34 -5.59 -13.89
N ASP A 67 -0.08 -6.26 -12.82
CA ASP A 67 -0.18 -5.66 -11.50
C ASP A 67 1.20 -5.66 -10.83
N VAL A 68 1.74 -4.47 -10.62
CA VAL A 68 3.08 -4.24 -10.08
C VAL A 68 3.13 -4.49 -8.57
N LEU A 69 2.00 -4.36 -7.88
CA LEU A 69 1.93 -4.51 -6.42
C LEU A 69 1.53 -5.92 -5.96
N ALA A 70 1.22 -6.84 -6.88
CA ALA A 70 0.79 -8.19 -6.56
C ALA A 70 1.77 -8.97 -5.67
N SER A 71 3.08 -8.68 -5.75
CA SER A 71 4.13 -9.30 -4.92
C SER A 71 4.50 -8.49 -3.67
N CYS A 72 3.87 -7.34 -3.43
CA CYS A 72 4.19 -6.44 -2.31
C CYS A 72 3.45 -6.79 -1.01
N GLY A 73 2.84 -7.98 -0.91
CA GLY A 73 2.11 -8.41 0.27
C GLY A 73 2.97 -8.40 1.53
N VAL A 74 2.47 -7.79 2.60
CA VAL A 74 3.13 -7.77 3.92
C VAL A 74 2.21 -8.42 4.95
N CYS A 75 2.73 -9.43 5.65
CA CYS A 75 2.00 -10.16 6.70
C CYS A 75 2.17 -9.46 8.06
N ILE A 76 1.06 -9.36 8.80
CA ILE A 76 0.99 -8.96 10.21
C ILE A 76 0.58 -10.20 11.01
N PHE A 77 1.37 -10.59 12.01
CA PHE A 77 1.07 -11.76 12.83
C PHE A 77 -0.10 -11.50 13.80
N ALA A 78 -0.82 -12.55 14.19
CA ALA A 78 -2.06 -12.46 14.98
C ALA A 78 -1.93 -11.72 16.33
N ASN A 79 -0.72 -11.69 16.91
CA ASN A 79 -0.42 -11.02 18.18
C ASN A 79 0.57 -9.86 17.99
N ALA A 80 0.64 -9.28 16.79
CA ALA A 80 1.48 -8.12 16.51
C ALA A 80 1.08 -6.96 17.44
N ASP A 81 2.09 -6.35 18.05
CA ASP A 81 1.89 -5.10 18.80
C ASP A 81 1.79 -3.90 17.84
N ASP A 82 1.47 -2.74 18.41
CA ASP A 82 1.31 -1.50 17.67
C ASP A 82 2.54 -1.12 16.84
N ALA A 83 3.74 -1.38 17.37
CA ALA A 83 4.99 -1.12 16.68
C ALA A 83 5.19 -2.05 15.49
N SER A 84 4.85 -3.33 15.64
CA SER A 84 4.91 -4.33 14.56
C SER A 84 3.92 -4.03 13.44
N ILE A 85 2.71 -3.55 13.78
CA ILE A 85 1.72 -3.09 12.79
C ILE A 85 2.24 -1.86 12.04
N ALA A 86 2.81 -0.88 12.75
CA ALA A 86 3.43 0.30 12.14
C ALA A 86 4.58 -0.08 11.19
N ALA A 87 5.48 -0.94 11.62
CA ALA A 87 6.60 -1.42 10.81
C ALA A 87 6.13 -2.17 9.55
N ALA A 88 5.05 -2.96 9.65
CA ALA A 88 4.46 -3.63 8.49
C ALA A 88 3.87 -2.63 7.49
N ALA A 89 3.16 -1.59 7.95
CA ALA A 89 2.63 -0.55 7.09
C ALA A 89 3.74 0.27 6.42
N GLU A 90 4.78 0.67 7.16
CA GLU A 90 5.96 1.36 6.61
C GLU A 90 6.68 0.51 5.57
N ARG A 91 6.85 -0.79 5.83
CA ARG A 91 7.42 -1.74 4.87
C ARG A 91 6.61 -1.79 3.59
N PHE A 92 5.28 -1.87 3.68
CA PHE A 92 4.40 -1.87 2.51
C PHE A 92 4.53 -0.55 1.73
N LEU A 93 4.51 0.60 2.41
CA LEU A 93 4.67 1.91 1.79
C LEU A 93 5.97 2.01 1.00
N GLY A 94 7.09 1.56 1.58
CA GLY A 94 8.40 1.54 0.93
C GLY A 94 8.44 0.61 -0.29
N LEU A 95 7.88 -0.60 -0.18
CA LEU A 95 7.78 -1.55 -1.30
C LEU A 95 6.93 -0.99 -2.43
N ALA A 96 5.74 -0.46 -2.11
CA ALA A 96 4.83 0.08 -3.11
C ALA A 96 5.44 1.27 -3.85
N GLN A 97 6.07 2.20 -3.12
CA GLN A 97 6.77 3.34 -3.72
C GLN A 97 7.89 2.86 -4.66
N ARG A 98 8.75 1.94 -4.20
CA ARG A 98 9.88 1.41 -4.99
C ARG A 98 9.42 0.72 -6.27
N GLU A 99 8.41 -0.15 -6.17
CA GLU A 99 7.94 -0.92 -7.34
C GLU A 99 7.21 -0.03 -8.34
N VAL A 100 6.39 0.93 -7.90
CA VAL A 100 5.75 1.90 -8.79
C VAL A 100 6.79 2.77 -9.49
N GLU A 101 7.75 3.34 -8.76
CA GLU A 101 8.87 4.11 -9.35
C GLU A 101 9.74 3.27 -10.30
N GLY A 102 9.77 1.96 -10.08
CA GLY A 102 10.45 1.00 -10.94
C GLY A 102 9.76 0.75 -12.27
N THR A 103 8.52 1.20 -12.48
CA THR A 103 7.81 1.03 -13.75
C THR A 103 8.40 1.87 -14.87
N TYR A 104 8.24 1.41 -16.11
CA TYR A 104 8.78 2.11 -17.28
C TYR A 104 8.24 3.55 -17.39
N ALA A 105 6.93 3.73 -17.19
CA ALA A 105 6.30 5.05 -17.24
C ALA A 105 6.84 6.04 -16.18
N MET A 106 7.24 5.55 -15.00
CA MET A 106 7.88 6.37 -13.96
C MET A 106 9.34 6.67 -14.28
N ARG A 107 10.06 5.69 -14.84
CA ARG A 107 11.46 5.90 -15.28
C ARG A 107 11.57 6.94 -16.39
N LEU A 108 10.60 6.99 -17.30
CA LEU A 108 10.56 8.00 -18.37
C LEU A 108 10.40 9.44 -17.86
N MET A 109 9.84 9.65 -16.65
CA MET A 109 9.76 10.99 -16.06
C MET A 109 11.07 11.47 -15.46
N ARG A 110 12.02 10.56 -15.20
CA ARG A 110 13.32 10.95 -14.65
C ARG A 110 14.14 11.53 -15.80
N PRO A 111 14.67 12.77 -15.66
CA PRO A 111 15.62 13.28 -16.65
C PRO A 111 16.75 12.27 -16.79
N SER A 112 17.08 11.90 -18.02
CA SER A 112 18.30 11.14 -18.29
C SER A 112 19.45 11.92 -17.65
N ALA A 113 20.12 11.33 -16.66
CA ALA A 113 21.35 11.91 -16.14
C ALA A 113 22.28 12.12 -17.34
N SER A 114 22.48 13.39 -17.70
CA SER A 114 23.37 13.84 -18.77
C SER A 114 24.70 14.21 -18.15
#